data_AF-A0A498EGF1-F1
#
_entry.id   AF-A0A498EGF1-F1
#
_cell.length_a   1.000
_cell.length_b   1.000
_cell.length_c   1.000
_cell.angle_alpha   90.00
_cell.angle_beta   90.00
_cell.angle_gamma   90.00
#
_symmetry.space_group_name_H-M   'P 1'
#
loop_
_entity.id
_entity.type
_entity.pdbx_description
1 polymer ?
#
loop_
_entity_poly.entity_id
_entity_poly.type
_entity_poly.pdbx_seq_one_letter_code
_entity_poly.pdbx_strand_id
1 'polypeptide(L)'
;MDDASLKALLEHLPVSWWEVDDQWHLLERGGGAFADLTTAQRFLDRMREEVFSPGETGETPREGHRLVRFDDRTFDVSWPLPESGDGARTRGLAVEVGAQPAGVRRFAAFADFADFAPAAAFIRDRDGRYLWANHSYAHLYGTTPERVVGARIEDFDSPADAAQFRALDQEILGRGRPVRHTLDYHRSDGSKGQAAGHRFSVEENGQTCVAGIYVDITEHTRAMDQRREAEENLRALRDHSGLPCALLSVNGRIEQASTAVSGLLRTPLSDLVGHRAHTLLAPAPAYDPGPLHLAWKSLVTRRVRRTETFALLVDARGRGRRVRLHLTSVGGTAGRATKIWAVVTQQGLAHDVHPPLTPAQLRILALLAEGSTNSEIATSLRLSRQTVDYHLSRLRDLLDAATRPALVARAYVLGLLAPHTWPPRPATPPHTPEAG
;
A
#
# COMPACT_ATOMS: atom_id res chain seq x y z
N MET A 1 17.36 8.99 4.53
CA MET A 1 16.45 8.45 5.57
C MET A 1 15.63 9.62 6.01
N ASP A 2 14.30 9.56 5.97
CA ASP A 2 13.51 10.70 6.48
C ASP A 2 13.64 10.80 8.01
N ASP A 3 13.39 11.98 8.55
CA ASP A 3 13.60 12.30 9.96
C ASP A 3 12.70 11.46 10.89
N ALA A 4 11.52 11.09 10.39
CA ALA A 4 10.57 10.24 11.09
C ALA A 4 11.05 8.77 11.19
N SER A 5 11.69 8.25 10.13
CA SER A 5 12.21 6.88 10.11
C SER A 5 13.36 6.67 11.09
N LEU A 6 14.23 7.68 11.26
CA LEU A 6 15.33 7.60 12.24
C LEU A 6 14.78 7.67 13.67
N LYS A 7 13.82 8.55 13.95
CA LYS A 7 13.17 8.67 15.28
C LYS A 7 12.46 7.38 15.68
N ALA A 8 11.68 6.78 14.78
CA ALA A 8 11.04 5.50 15.02
C ALA A 8 12.07 4.38 15.30
N LEU A 9 13.23 4.40 14.62
CA LEU A 9 14.31 3.45 14.87
C LEU A 9 14.94 3.63 16.27
N LEU A 10 15.15 4.88 16.70
CA LEU A 10 15.74 5.21 17.99
C LEU A 10 14.79 4.91 19.17
N GLU A 11 13.48 5.03 18.98
CA GLU A 11 12.46 4.65 19.98
C GLU A 11 12.52 3.16 20.38
N HIS A 12 13.10 2.30 19.54
CA HIS A 12 13.19 0.86 19.77
C HIS A 12 14.57 0.40 20.28
N LEU A 13 15.53 1.31 20.40
CA LEU A 13 16.87 1.02 20.87
C LEU A 13 17.03 1.44 22.34
N PRO A 14 17.87 0.76 23.13
CA PRO A 14 18.15 1.11 24.53
C PRO A 14 19.08 2.32 24.62
N VAL A 15 18.72 3.40 23.93
CA VAL A 15 19.47 4.64 23.83
C VAL A 15 18.55 5.79 24.21
N SER A 16 19.10 6.79 24.86
CA SER A 16 18.39 8.04 25.15
C SER A 16 18.93 9.10 24.20
N TRP A 17 18.06 9.87 23.56
CA TRP A 17 18.45 10.81 22.52
C TRP A 17 17.83 12.19 22.77
N TRP A 18 18.47 13.22 22.22
CA TRP A 18 17.98 14.60 22.27
C TRP A 18 18.24 15.34 20.96
N GLU A 19 17.47 16.39 20.75
CA GLU A 19 17.67 17.43 19.75
C GLU A 19 17.63 18.79 20.46
N VAL A 20 18.64 19.62 20.25
CA VAL A 20 18.75 20.96 20.84
C VAL A 20 18.99 22.03 19.78
N ASP A 21 18.62 23.27 20.08
CA ASP A 21 18.99 24.45 19.29
C ASP A 21 20.46 24.85 19.49
N ASP A 22 20.87 25.94 18.83
CA ASP A 22 22.20 26.53 18.93
C ASP A 22 22.54 27.07 20.34
N GLN A 23 21.52 27.31 21.17
CA GLN A 23 21.62 27.75 22.55
C GLN A 23 21.52 26.60 23.57
N TRP A 24 21.47 25.34 23.11
CA TRP A 24 21.29 24.14 23.93
C TRP A 24 19.92 24.01 24.62
N HIS A 25 18.87 24.68 24.11
CA HIS A 25 17.51 24.42 24.56
C HIS A 25 16.98 23.14 23.91
N LEU A 26 16.39 22.27 24.74
CA LEU A 26 15.80 21.02 24.29
C LEU A 26 14.60 21.27 23.38
N LEU A 27 14.68 20.79 22.14
CA LEU A 27 13.61 20.79 21.15
C LEU A 27 12.81 19.48 21.20
N GLU A 28 13.52 18.35 21.17
CA GLU A 28 12.94 17.00 21.22
C GLU A 28 13.82 16.03 22.01
N ARG A 29 13.23 14.95 22.50
CA ARG A 29 13.89 13.89 23.26
C ARG A 29 13.16 12.56 23.10
N GLY A 30 13.87 11.47 23.37
CA GLY A 30 13.26 10.15 23.51
C GLY A 30 14.20 9.15 24.18
N GLY A 31 13.66 7.97 24.50
CA GLY A 31 14.36 6.93 25.25
C GLY A 31 14.17 7.04 26.77
N GLY A 32 14.46 5.94 27.47
CA GLY A 32 14.03 5.71 28.86
C GLY A 32 14.69 6.61 29.92
N ALA A 33 15.94 7.05 29.74
CA ALA A 33 16.62 7.89 30.74
C ALA A 33 16.15 9.36 30.71
N PHE A 34 15.50 9.78 29.63
CA PHE A 34 14.99 11.13 29.42
C PHE A 34 13.47 11.17 29.40
N ALA A 35 12.79 10.33 30.19
CA ALA A 35 11.32 10.26 30.20
C ALA A 35 10.63 11.58 30.60
N ASP A 36 11.30 12.44 31.37
CA ASP A 36 10.82 13.76 31.75
C ASP A 36 11.71 14.91 31.21
N LEU A 37 11.06 16.04 30.91
CA LEU A 37 11.67 17.23 30.31
C LEU A 37 12.73 17.86 31.21
N THR A 38 12.50 17.83 32.53
CA THR A 38 13.36 18.46 33.53
C THR A 38 14.68 17.69 33.67
N THR A 39 14.62 16.37 33.72
CA THR A 39 15.78 15.46 33.78
C THR A 39 16.59 15.54 32.50
N ALA A 40 15.93 15.57 31.34
CA ALA A 40 16.60 15.75 30.05
C ALA A 40 17.36 17.08 29.98
N GLN A 41 16.72 18.19 30.38
CA GLN A 41 17.37 19.50 30.38
C GLN A 41 18.52 19.56 31.41
N ARG A 42 18.35 18.99 32.61
CA ARG A 42 19.39 18.93 33.64
C ARG A 42 20.59 18.08 33.19
N PHE A 43 20.35 17.00 32.44
CA PHE A 43 21.41 16.19 31.83
C PHE A 43 22.18 16.99 30.77
N LEU A 44 21.48 17.76 29.93
CA LEU A 44 22.10 18.63 28.93
C LEU A 44 22.90 19.77 29.56
N ASP A 45 22.39 20.40 30.61
CA ASP A 45 23.12 21.44 31.35
C ASP A 45 24.40 20.85 31.97
N ARG A 46 24.32 19.64 32.54
CA ARG A 46 25.47 18.92 33.08
C ARG A 46 26.50 18.57 31.98
N MET A 47 26.02 18.09 30.85
CA MET A 47 26.87 17.82 29.68
C MET A 47 27.55 19.10 29.20
N ARG A 48 26.84 20.22 29.12
CA ARG A 48 27.40 21.52 28.73
C ARG A 48 28.51 21.95 29.69
N GLU A 49 28.32 21.82 31.00
CA GLU A 49 29.38 22.12 31.98
C GLU A 49 30.62 21.22 31.83
N GLU A 50 30.43 19.92 31.59
CA GLU A 50 31.54 18.97 31.45
C GLU A 50 32.25 19.08 30.10
N VAL A 51 31.53 19.39 29.02
CA VAL A 51 32.06 19.54 27.66
C VAL A 51 32.73 20.91 27.47
N PHE A 52 32.20 21.97 28.09
CA PHE A 52 32.72 23.34 27.99
C PHE A 52 33.33 23.80 29.33
N SER A 53 34.45 23.17 29.74
CA SER A 53 35.23 23.70 30.86
C SER A 53 35.88 25.05 30.49
N PRO A 54 35.95 26.05 31.40
CA PRO A 54 36.30 27.44 31.08
C PRO A 54 37.81 27.68 30.91
N GLY A 55 38.47 26.86 30.10
CA GLY A 55 39.92 26.93 29.86
C GLY A 55 40.37 26.58 28.44
N GLU A 56 39.50 26.03 27.59
CA GLU A 56 39.83 25.71 26.19
C GLU A 56 39.21 26.77 25.27
N THR A 57 40.07 27.40 24.48
CA THR A 57 39.80 28.49 23.55
C THR A 57 38.67 28.16 22.57
N GLY A 58 37.53 28.83 22.72
CA GLY A 58 36.73 29.46 21.64
C GLY A 58 36.24 28.67 20.42
N GLU A 59 36.57 27.39 20.26
CA GLU A 59 36.02 26.52 19.23
C GLU A 59 35.08 25.50 19.86
N THR A 60 33.83 25.47 19.41
CA THR A 60 32.87 24.43 19.74
C THR A 60 33.43 23.07 19.30
N PRO A 61 33.50 22.05 20.19
CA PRO A 61 33.95 20.72 19.79
C PRO A 61 33.05 20.20 18.67
N ARG A 62 33.62 20.06 17.46
CA ARG A 62 32.88 19.72 16.23
C ARG A 62 32.43 18.25 16.16
N GLU A 63 32.91 17.42 17.07
CA GLU A 63 32.56 16.01 17.24
C GLU A 63 33.01 15.61 18.65
N GLY A 64 32.20 14.81 19.35
CA GLY A 64 32.59 14.31 20.65
C GLY A 64 31.92 13.00 21.02
N HIS A 65 32.74 12.14 21.60
CA HIS A 65 32.35 10.93 22.31
C HIS A 65 32.89 11.09 23.73
N ARG A 66 32.02 11.02 24.75
CA ARG A 66 32.43 11.26 26.14
C ARG A 66 31.54 10.51 27.12
N LEU A 67 32.16 10.00 28.18
CA LEU A 67 31.46 9.47 29.33
C LEU A 67 30.99 10.63 30.23
N VAL A 68 29.69 10.77 30.42
CA VAL A 68 29.05 11.77 31.29
C VAL A 68 28.46 11.08 32.50
N ARG A 69 28.78 11.56 33.70
CA ARG A 69 28.20 11.03 34.94
C ARG A 69 27.02 11.88 35.39
N PHE A 70 25.85 11.26 35.53
CA PHE A 70 24.60 11.93 35.89
C PHE A 70 23.75 11.03 36.80
N ASP A 71 23.29 11.55 37.93
CA ASP A 71 22.49 10.81 38.93
C ASP A 71 23.05 9.41 39.27
N ASP A 72 24.34 9.36 39.60
CA ASP A 72 25.09 8.13 39.96
C ASP A 72 25.21 7.07 38.84
N ARG A 73 24.77 7.41 37.62
CA ARG A 73 24.88 6.58 36.42
C ARG A 73 25.93 7.16 35.47
N THR A 74 26.55 6.28 34.68
CA THR A 74 27.50 6.70 33.64
C THR A 74 26.86 6.51 32.28
N PHE A 75 26.95 7.52 31.44
CA PHE A 75 26.41 7.48 30.09
C PHE A 75 27.55 7.66 29.10
N ASP A 76 27.61 6.81 28.09
CA ASP A 76 28.39 7.03 26.91
C ASP A 76 27.62 7.89 25.92
N VAL A 77 28.11 9.11 25.72
CA VAL A 77 27.43 10.18 24.99
C VAL A 77 28.18 10.41 23.68
N SER A 78 27.46 10.42 22.57
CA SER A 78 28.01 10.68 21.24
C SER A 78 27.21 11.76 20.50
N TRP A 79 27.91 12.67 19.81
CA TRP A 79 27.32 13.75 19.01
C TRP A 79 28.23 14.17 17.82
N PRO A 80 27.74 14.11 16.55
CA PRO A 80 28.33 14.97 15.50
C PRO A 80 27.41 15.51 14.35
N LEU A 81 27.94 16.59 13.75
CA LEU A 81 27.62 17.43 12.55
C LEU A 81 26.18 17.91 12.25
N PRO A 82 25.90 19.24 12.27
CA PRO A 82 24.73 19.82 11.63
C PRO A 82 24.85 19.70 10.09
N GLU A 83 23.79 19.26 9.43
CA GLU A 83 23.66 19.51 7.98
C GLU A 83 23.67 21.03 7.77
N SER A 84 24.53 21.50 6.87
CA SER A 84 24.65 22.93 6.57
C SER A 84 23.35 23.45 5.97
N GLY A 85 22.55 24.14 6.81
CA GLY A 85 21.32 24.82 6.47
C GLY A 85 20.92 25.74 7.63
N ASP A 86 20.37 26.90 7.30
CA ASP A 86 20.02 27.99 8.23
C ASP A 86 19.14 27.47 9.40
N GLY A 87 19.68 27.43 10.63
CA GLY A 87 19.06 26.86 11.84
C GLY A 87 19.73 25.58 12.37
N ALA A 88 21.00 25.66 12.79
CA ALA A 88 21.80 24.51 13.24
C ALA A 88 21.21 23.84 14.49
N ARG A 89 20.61 22.66 14.31
CA ARG A 89 20.17 21.79 15.41
C ARG A 89 21.24 20.75 15.71
N THR A 90 21.49 20.50 16.99
CA THR A 90 22.44 19.47 17.43
C THR A 90 21.68 18.27 17.96
N ARG A 91 22.02 17.09 17.47
CA ARG A 91 21.48 15.81 17.96
C ARG A 91 22.57 15.04 18.65
N GLY A 92 22.18 14.29 19.68
CA GLY A 92 23.09 13.35 20.30
C GLY A 92 22.37 12.16 20.91
N LEU A 93 23.18 11.15 21.21
CA LEU A 93 22.78 9.86 21.74
C LEU A 93 23.55 9.61 23.04
N ALA A 94 22.85 9.13 24.06
CA ALA A 94 23.38 8.72 25.35
C ALA A 94 22.98 7.27 25.60
N VAL A 95 23.98 6.44 25.81
CA VAL A 95 23.83 5.03 26.13
C VAL A 95 24.28 4.85 27.57
N GLU A 96 23.44 4.29 28.43
CA GLU A 96 23.88 4.00 29.79
C GLU A 96 24.95 2.89 29.78
N VAL A 97 26.07 3.16 30.45
CA VAL A 97 27.17 2.20 30.63
C VAL A 97 27.25 1.88 32.11
N GLY A 98 27.04 0.60 32.46
CA GLY A 98 27.11 0.14 33.84
C GLY A 98 28.47 0.45 34.47
N ALA A 99 28.47 0.94 35.71
CA ALA A 99 29.69 1.10 36.50
C ALA A 99 30.37 -0.26 36.66
N GLN A 100 31.54 -0.47 36.07
CA GLN A 100 32.28 -1.72 36.18
C GLN A 100 32.75 -1.96 37.61
N PRO A 101 32.37 -3.06 38.28
CA PRO A 101 33.19 -3.64 39.33
C PRO A 101 34.31 -4.42 38.63
N ALA A 102 35.56 -4.10 38.95
CA ALA A 102 36.73 -4.86 38.53
C ALA A 102 36.64 -6.30 39.08
N GLY A 103 36.08 -7.19 38.28
CA GLY A 103 35.98 -8.62 38.57
C GLY A 103 35.78 -9.36 37.28
N VAL A 104 36.76 -10.19 36.91
CA VAL A 104 36.76 -11.01 35.69
C VAL A 104 35.55 -11.96 35.73
N ARG A 105 34.40 -11.53 35.22
CA ARG A 105 33.29 -12.42 34.86
C ARG A 105 33.56 -12.93 33.47
N ARG A 106 33.74 -14.25 33.33
CA ARG A 106 33.92 -15.01 32.07
C ARG A 106 32.79 -14.80 31.03
N PHE A 107 31.77 -13.99 31.34
CA PHE A 107 30.59 -13.72 30.54
C PHE A 107 30.18 -12.23 30.49
N ALA A 108 31.05 -11.27 30.86
CA ALA A 108 30.72 -9.83 30.80
C ALA A 108 30.25 -9.40 29.40
N ALA A 109 30.93 -9.88 28.35
CA ALA A 109 30.53 -9.63 26.96
C ALA A 109 29.14 -10.20 26.59
N PHE A 110 28.67 -11.26 27.25
CA PHE A 110 27.33 -11.80 27.03
C PHE A 110 26.25 -10.99 27.72
N ALA A 111 26.55 -10.42 28.89
CA ALA A 111 25.64 -9.49 29.57
C ALA A 111 25.46 -8.22 28.73
N ASP A 112 26.56 -7.61 28.28
CA ASP A 112 26.53 -6.43 27.40
C ASP A 112 25.81 -6.74 26.08
N PHE A 113 26.10 -7.88 25.44
CA PHE A 113 25.43 -8.31 24.22
C PHE A 113 23.92 -8.48 24.38
N ALA A 114 23.48 -9.08 25.49
CA ALA A 114 22.07 -9.28 25.78
C ALA A 114 21.36 -7.96 26.15
N ASP A 115 22.08 -7.01 26.75
CA ASP A 115 21.55 -5.68 27.09
C ASP A 115 21.32 -4.79 25.87
N PHE A 116 22.18 -4.89 24.86
CA PHE A 116 22.02 -4.15 23.60
C PHE A 116 21.19 -4.89 22.55
N ALA A 117 20.73 -6.11 22.85
CA ALA A 117 19.87 -6.85 21.93
C ALA A 117 18.51 -6.16 21.80
N PRO A 118 18.01 -5.87 20.59
CA PRO A 118 16.70 -5.24 20.38
C PRO A 118 15.52 -6.13 20.79
N ALA A 119 15.79 -7.41 21.09
CA ALA A 119 14.79 -8.32 21.62
C ALA A 119 14.67 -8.16 23.14
N ALA A 120 13.46 -7.96 23.63
CA ALA A 120 13.12 -7.95 25.04
C ALA A 120 13.40 -9.33 25.66
N ALA A 121 14.32 -9.40 26.60
CA ALA A 121 14.78 -10.63 27.23
C ALA A 121 14.69 -10.55 28.76
N PHE A 122 14.34 -11.67 29.39
CA PHE A 122 14.28 -11.79 30.85
C PHE A 122 14.62 -13.19 31.34
N ILE A 123 14.93 -13.29 32.63
CA ILE A 123 15.01 -14.52 33.42
C ILE A 123 14.16 -14.34 34.68
N ARG A 124 13.30 -15.32 34.97
CA ARG A 124 12.47 -15.38 36.18
C ARG A 124 12.69 -16.65 36.96
N ASP A 125 12.54 -16.57 38.28
CA ASP A 125 12.48 -17.75 39.14
C ASP A 125 11.12 -18.47 39.04
N ARG A 126 10.97 -19.56 39.79
CA ARG A 126 9.75 -20.38 39.81
C ARG A 126 8.54 -19.68 40.46
N ASP A 127 8.78 -18.65 41.25
CA ASP A 127 7.75 -17.87 41.95
C ASP A 127 7.30 -16.62 41.15
N GLY A 128 7.89 -16.43 39.96
CA GLY A 128 7.59 -15.33 39.04
C GLY A 128 8.33 -14.03 39.35
N ARG A 129 9.42 -14.07 40.12
CA ARG A 129 10.29 -12.90 40.35
C ARG A 129 11.33 -12.78 39.25
N TYR A 130 11.56 -11.56 38.77
CA TYR A 130 12.61 -11.30 37.79
C TYR A 130 13.99 -11.37 38.44
N LEU A 131 14.84 -12.25 37.94
CA LEU A 131 16.24 -12.37 38.34
C LEU A 131 17.14 -11.50 37.45
N TRP A 132 16.74 -11.32 36.19
CA TRP A 132 17.43 -10.50 35.22
C TRP A 132 16.45 -10.07 34.12
N ALA A 133 16.64 -8.87 33.58
CA ALA A 133 15.93 -8.37 32.41
C ALA A 133 16.84 -7.39 31.67
N ASN A 134 16.80 -7.39 30.34
CA ASN A 134 17.53 -6.39 29.57
C ASN A 134 16.77 -5.07 29.46
N HIS A 135 17.46 -4.06 28.94
CA HIS A 135 16.88 -2.74 28.68
C HIS A 135 15.67 -2.81 27.74
N SER A 136 15.70 -3.63 26.69
CA SER A 136 14.55 -3.78 25.78
C SER A 136 13.31 -4.33 26.47
N TYR A 137 13.45 -5.23 27.44
CA TYR A 137 12.32 -5.74 28.24
C TYR A 137 11.77 -4.69 29.19
N ALA A 138 12.65 -3.99 29.92
CA ALA A 138 12.23 -2.90 30.80
C ALA A 138 11.53 -1.77 30.03
N HIS A 139 11.98 -1.49 28.80
CA HIS A 139 11.39 -0.49 27.93
C HIS A 139 9.94 -0.81 27.53
N LEU A 140 9.56 -2.09 27.37
CA LEU A 140 8.17 -2.48 27.08
C LEU A 140 7.20 -2.00 28.17
N TYR A 141 7.67 -1.98 29.42
CA TYR A 141 6.92 -1.52 30.58
C TYR A 141 7.22 -0.06 30.96
N GLY A 142 8.01 0.67 30.15
CA GLY A 142 8.38 2.07 30.41
C GLY A 142 9.17 2.26 31.71
N THR A 143 10.00 1.29 32.08
CA THR A 143 10.79 1.29 33.31
C THR A 143 12.26 0.98 33.05
N THR A 144 13.07 0.80 34.09
CA THR A 144 14.48 0.42 34.00
C THR A 144 14.72 -1.01 34.50
N PRO A 145 15.76 -1.72 34.04
CA PRO A 145 16.08 -3.07 34.49
C PRO A 145 16.17 -3.20 36.03
N GLU A 146 16.71 -2.20 36.71
CA GLU A 146 16.90 -2.20 38.18
C GLU A 146 15.57 -2.22 38.92
N ARG A 147 14.51 -1.64 38.34
CA ARG A 147 13.15 -1.68 38.90
C ARG A 147 12.43 -2.98 38.58
N VAL A 148 12.80 -3.64 37.47
CA VAL A 148 12.24 -4.94 37.08
C VAL A 148 12.82 -6.05 37.93
N VAL A 149 14.14 -6.05 38.13
CA VAL A 149 14.83 -7.09 38.90
C VAL A 149 14.34 -7.09 40.35
N GLY A 150 13.95 -8.26 40.84
CA GLY A 150 13.39 -8.50 42.18
C GLY A 150 11.86 -8.32 42.29
N ALA A 151 11.25 -7.56 41.37
CA ALA A 151 9.80 -7.39 41.30
C ALA A 151 9.11 -8.67 40.80
N ARG A 152 7.81 -8.79 41.08
CA ARG A 152 6.98 -9.89 40.62
C ARG A 152 6.28 -9.52 39.32
N ILE A 153 5.94 -10.53 38.53
CA ILE A 153 5.12 -10.34 37.32
C ILE A 153 3.79 -9.59 37.59
N GLU A 154 3.21 -9.76 38.78
CA GLU A 154 1.97 -9.07 39.18
C GLU A 154 2.14 -7.56 39.37
N ASP A 155 3.37 -7.08 39.52
CA ASP A 155 3.64 -5.66 39.73
C ASP A 155 3.56 -4.87 38.40
N PHE A 156 3.60 -5.56 37.25
CA PHE A 156 3.61 -4.94 35.92
C PHE A 156 2.42 -5.33 35.05
N ASP A 157 1.92 -6.56 35.17
CA ASP A 157 0.85 -7.09 34.33
C ASP A 157 -0.49 -7.11 35.08
N SER A 158 -1.61 -7.01 34.33
CA SER A 158 -2.94 -7.14 34.92
C SER A 158 -3.13 -8.54 35.57
N PRO A 159 -4.03 -8.72 36.54
CA PRO A 159 -4.22 -10.03 37.19
C PRO A 159 -4.53 -11.17 36.21
N ALA A 160 -5.23 -10.87 35.11
CA ALA A 160 -5.52 -11.85 34.06
C ALA A 160 -4.26 -12.20 33.25
N ASP A 161 -3.50 -11.19 32.82
CA ASP A 161 -2.28 -11.36 32.03
C ASP A 161 -1.17 -12.06 32.85
N ALA A 162 -0.99 -11.64 34.10
CA ALA A 162 -0.05 -12.27 35.03
C ALA A 162 -0.37 -13.74 35.26
N ALA A 163 -1.65 -14.09 35.43
CA ALA A 163 -2.08 -15.49 35.56
C ALA A 163 -1.80 -16.31 34.29
N GLN A 164 -2.05 -15.73 33.11
CA GLN A 164 -1.74 -16.36 31.82
C GLN A 164 -0.23 -16.62 31.67
N PHE A 165 0.60 -15.63 31.99
CA PHE A 165 2.05 -15.77 31.91
C PHE A 165 2.61 -16.74 32.95
N ARG A 166 2.07 -16.80 34.17
CA ARG A 166 2.44 -17.84 35.15
C ARG A 166 2.10 -19.24 34.65
N ALA A 167 0.95 -19.43 34.02
CA ALA A 167 0.58 -20.73 33.46
C ALA A 167 1.57 -21.18 32.38
N LEU A 168 1.99 -20.24 31.51
CA LEU A 168 3.04 -20.46 30.51
C LEU A 168 4.40 -20.81 31.16
N ASP A 169 4.80 -20.09 32.21
CA ASP A 169 6.04 -20.36 32.94
C ASP A 169 6.01 -21.76 33.60
N GLN A 170 4.89 -22.14 34.21
CA GLN A 170 4.69 -23.48 34.80
C GLN A 170 4.73 -24.58 33.74
N GLU A 171 4.16 -24.35 32.56
CA GLU A 171 4.23 -25.30 31.44
C GLU A 171 5.68 -25.53 30.98
N ILE A 172 6.48 -24.46 30.89
CA ILE A 172 7.90 -24.54 30.54
C ILE A 172 8.69 -25.30 31.60
N LEU A 173 8.48 -24.99 32.89
CA LEU A 173 9.12 -25.67 34.01
C LEU A 173 8.74 -27.16 34.07
N GLY A 174 7.52 -27.52 33.70
CA GLY A 174 7.04 -28.90 33.68
C GLY A 174 7.49 -29.71 32.45
N ARG A 175 7.56 -29.09 31.26
CA ARG A 175 7.91 -29.79 30.01
C ARG A 175 9.41 -29.80 29.70
N GLY A 176 10.19 -28.84 30.21
CA GLY A 176 11.62 -28.70 29.94
C GLY A 176 11.98 -28.45 28.47
N ARG A 177 11.02 -28.04 27.63
CA ARG A 177 11.21 -27.77 26.20
C ARG A 177 10.85 -26.32 25.87
N PRO A 178 11.59 -25.65 24.96
CA PRO A 178 11.24 -24.31 24.50
C PRO A 178 9.86 -24.25 23.83
N VAL A 179 9.05 -23.23 24.15
CA VAL A 179 7.76 -22.95 23.52
C VAL A 179 7.82 -21.63 22.78
N ARG A 180 7.62 -21.68 21.46
CA ARG A 180 7.41 -20.51 20.61
C ARG A 180 5.95 -20.08 20.67
N HIS A 181 5.70 -18.79 20.87
CA HIS A 181 4.35 -18.25 20.92
C HIS A 181 4.35 -16.74 20.63
N THR A 182 3.16 -16.24 20.31
CA THR A 182 2.84 -14.82 20.27
C THR A 182 2.02 -14.49 21.51
N LEU A 183 2.29 -13.35 22.12
CA LEU A 183 1.53 -12.84 23.26
C LEU A 183 1.08 -11.42 23.01
N ASP A 184 -0.07 -11.09 23.56
CA ASP A 184 -0.55 -9.73 23.68
C ASP A 184 -0.07 -9.19 25.05
N TYR A 185 0.34 -7.93 25.08
CA TYR A 185 0.75 -7.26 26.31
C TYR A 185 0.26 -5.81 26.31
N HIS A 186 0.27 -5.21 27.49
CA HIS A 186 -0.05 -3.80 27.66
C HIS A 186 1.24 -3.00 27.76
N ARG A 187 1.35 -1.93 26.96
CA ARG A 187 2.47 -0.99 26.99
C ARG A 187 2.30 0.00 28.13
N SER A 188 3.38 0.71 28.47
CA SER A 188 3.39 1.76 29.50
C SER A 188 2.38 2.89 29.25
N ASP A 189 2.04 3.17 27.99
CA ASP A 189 1.03 4.16 27.60
C ASP A 189 -0.42 3.64 27.68
N GLY A 190 -0.61 2.39 28.12
CA GLY A 190 -1.91 1.70 28.20
C GLY A 190 -2.40 1.10 26.88
N SER A 191 -1.67 1.29 25.78
CA SER A 191 -2.01 0.67 24.50
C SER A 191 -1.65 -0.81 24.48
N LYS A 192 -2.31 -1.57 23.60
CA LYS A 192 -2.00 -2.99 23.39
C LYS A 192 -0.87 -3.16 22.39
N GLY A 193 0.10 -4.00 22.75
CA GLY A 193 1.17 -4.49 21.90
C GLY A 193 1.08 -6.00 21.68
N GLN A 194 1.77 -6.47 20.65
CA GLN A 194 1.97 -7.88 20.34
C GLN A 194 3.45 -8.20 20.26
N ALA A 195 3.86 -9.26 20.94
CA ALA A 195 5.25 -9.73 20.92
C ALA A 195 5.31 -11.19 20.49
N ALA A 196 6.26 -11.52 19.62
CA ALA A 196 6.55 -12.88 19.19
C ALA A 196 7.91 -13.32 19.73
N GLY A 197 7.97 -14.55 20.24
CA GLY A 197 9.16 -15.01 20.93
C GLY A 197 9.13 -16.47 21.31
N HIS A 198 10.04 -16.83 22.19
CA HIS A 198 10.07 -18.13 22.82
C HIS A 198 10.44 -18.04 24.30
N ARG A 199 9.82 -18.91 25.09
CA ARG A 199 10.20 -19.18 26.49
C ARG A 199 10.84 -20.54 26.60
N PHE A 200 11.80 -20.69 27.51
CA PHE A 200 12.55 -21.92 27.74
C PHE A 200 13.07 -21.97 29.17
N SER A 201 13.37 -23.17 29.66
CA SER A 201 13.98 -23.36 30.98
C SER A 201 15.49 -23.15 30.90
N VAL A 202 16.06 -22.47 31.89
CA VAL A 202 17.50 -22.29 32.08
C VAL A 202 17.88 -22.66 33.51
N GLU A 203 19.12 -23.07 33.73
CA GLU A 203 19.65 -23.32 35.08
C GLU A 203 20.49 -22.12 35.53
N GLU A 204 20.13 -21.52 36.66
CA GLU A 204 20.84 -20.38 37.25
C GLU A 204 21.11 -20.69 38.72
N ASN A 205 22.39 -20.66 39.14
CA ASN A 205 22.82 -20.99 40.51
C ASN A 205 22.28 -22.33 41.07
N GLY A 206 22.07 -23.33 40.20
CA GLY A 206 21.53 -24.64 40.57
C GLY A 206 20.01 -24.69 40.74
N GLN A 207 19.29 -23.67 40.27
CA GLN A 207 17.83 -23.61 40.22
C GLN A 207 17.33 -23.51 38.78
N THR A 208 16.29 -24.28 38.45
CA THR A 208 15.60 -24.15 37.16
C THR A 208 14.73 -22.90 37.13
N CYS A 209 15.11 -21.96 36.27
CA CYS A 209 14.46 -20.69 35.99
C CYS A 209 13.79 -20.70 34.61
N VAL A 210 12.96 -19.70 34.34
CA VAL A 210 12.33 -19.47 33.03
C VAL A 210 12.98 -18.27 32.36
N ALA A 211 13.48 -18.45 31.15
CA ALA A 211 13.95 -17.36 30.30
C ALA A 211 12.98 -17.14 29.15
N GLY A 212 12.85 -15.87 28.73
CA GLY A 212 12.04 -15.49 27.58
C GLY A 212 12.76 -14.46 26.72
N ILE A 213 12.61 -14.58 25.40
CA ILE A 213 13.11 -13.60 24.43
C ILE A 213 11.98 -13.27 23.47
N TYR A 214 11.70 -11.97 23.31
CA TYR A 214 10.55 -11.43 22.59
C TYR A 214 10.94 -10.26 21.70
N VAL A 215 10.31 -10.20 20.52
CA VAL A 215 10.38 -9.05 19.63
C VAL A 215 8.98 -8.45 19.55
N ASP A 216 8.86 -7.14 19.78
CA ASP A 216 7.62 -6.41 19.53
C ASP A 216 7.34 -6.44 18.01
N ILE A 217 6.22 -7.05 17.63
CA ILE A 217 5.76 -7.18 16.25
C ILE A 217 4.48 -6.37 16.00
N THR A 218 4.14 -5.45 16.90
CA THR A 218 2.88 -4.71 16.83
C THR A 218 2.77 -3.88 15.56
N GLU A 219 3.79 -3.09 15.23
CA GLU A 219 3.77 -2.26 14.02
C GLU A 219 3.73 -3.10 12.76
N HIS A 220 4.51 -4.19 12.75
CA HIS A 220 4.54 -5.14 11.65
C HIS A 220 3.16 -5.76 11.41
N THR A 221 2.50 -6.20 12.47
CA THR A 221 1.16 -6.82 12.42
C THR A 221 0.12 -5.79 12.01
N ARG A 222 0.13 -4.58 12.60
CA ARG A 222 -0.77 -3.47 12.21
C ARG A 222 -0.62 -3.11 10.73
N ALA A 223 0.61 -3.02 10.23
CA ALA A 223 0.86 -2.72 8.82
C ALA A 223 0.38 -3.85 7.89
N MET A 224 0.57 -5.12 8.29
CA MET A 224 0.04 -6.26 7.54
C MET A 224 -1.48 -6.28 7.52
N ASP A 225 -2.13 -6.01 8.65
CA ASP A 225 -3.59 -5.98 8.78
C ASP A 225 -4.19 -4.82 7.98
N GLN A 226 -3.63 -3.61 8.09
CA GLN A 226 -4.04 -2.46 7.28
C GLN A 226 -3.90 -2.73 5.78
N ARG A 227 -2.80 -3.37 5.36
CA ARG A 227 -2.62 -3.75 3.95
C ARG A 227 -3.66 -4.77 3.52
N ARG A 228 -3.93 -5.78 4.35
CA ARG A 228 -4.92 -6.81 4.08
C ARG A 228 -6.33 -6.21 3.97
N GLU A 229 -6.71 -5.35 4.90
CA GLU A 229 -7.99 -4.65 4.89
C GLU A 229 -8.13 -3.77 3.64
N ALA A 230 -7.08 -3.02 3.27
CA ALA A 230 -7.08 -2.23 2.05
C ALA A 230 -7.23 -3.11 0.78
N GLU A 231 -6.54 -4.25 0.72
CA GLU A 231 -6.68 -5.21 -0.38
C GLU A 231 -8.08 -5.83 -0.45
N GLU A 232 -8.66 -6.20 0.69
CA GLU A 232 -10.03 -6.73 0.79
C GLU A 232 -11.06 -5.67 0.36
N ASN A 233 -10.91 -4.42 0.80
CA ASN A 233 -11.76 -3.30 0.40
C ASN A 233 -11.67 -3.01 -1.11
N LEU A 234 -10.46 -3.03 -1.69
CA LEU A 234 -10.28 -2.85 -3.14
C LEU A 234 -10.91 -4.00 -3.95
N ARG A 235 -10.80 -5.25 -3.47
CA ARG A 235 -11.48 -6.40 -4.08
C ARG A 235 -12.98 -6.26 -4.00
N ALA A 236 -13.52 -5.85 -2.85
CA ALA A 236 -14.95 -5.63 -2.66
C ALA A 236 -15.49 -4.54 -3.59
N LEU A 237 -14.78 -3.40 -3.71
CA LEU A 237 -15.15 -2.33 -4.66
C LEU A 237 -15.16 -2.83 -6.11
N ARG A 238 -14.14 -3.60 -6.51
CA ARG A 238 -14.09 -4.19 -7.85
C ARG A 238 -15.26 -5.15 -8.08
N ASP A 239 -15.53 -6.06 -7.15
CA ASP A 239 -16.44 -7.19 -7.36
C ASP A 239 -17.91 -6.86 -7.06
N HIS A 240 -18.19 -5.81 -6.28
CA HIS A 240 -19.55 -5.43 -5.87
C HIS A 240 -20.02 -4.06 -6.39
N SER A 241 -19.17 -3.26 -7.05
CA SER A 241 -19.60 -1.98 -7.65
C SER A 241 -20.57 -2.13 -8.83
N GLY A 242 -20.74 -3.33 -9.38
CA GLY A 242 -21.53 -3.56 -10.60
C GLY A 242 -20.88 -3.03 -11.88
N LEU A 243 -19.69 -2.42 -11.79
CA LEU A 243 -18.96 -1.90 -12.94
C LEU A 243 -18.10 -3.01 -13.57
N PRO A 244 -18.26 -3.30 -14.88
CA PRO A 244 -17.35 -4.19 -15.57
C PRO A 244 -15.97 -3.52 -15.68
N CYS A 245 -15.00 -4.04 -14.96
CA CYS A 245 -13.63 -3.56 -15.00
C CYS A 245 -12.61 -4.70 -14.94
N ALA A 246 -11.42 -4.44 -15.45
CA ALA A 246 -10.31 -5.39 -15.44
C ALA A 246 -8.97 -4.67 -15.26
N LEU A 247 -8.07 -5.31 -14.52
CA LEU A 247 -6.65 -4.94 -14.47
C LEU A 247 -5.91 -5.77 -15.51
N LEU A 248 -5.22 -5.08 -16.39
CA LEU A 248 -4.47 -5.66 -17.50
C LEU A 248 -2.98 -5.38 -17.31
N SER A 249 -2.14 -6.35 -17.60
CA SER A 249 -0.71 -6.09 -17.82
C SER A 249 -0.51 -5.21 -19.06
N VAL A 250 0.66 -4.56 -19.22
CA VAL A 250 1.00 -3.79 -20.43
C VAL A 250 0.95 -4.61 -21.74
N ASN A 251 1.07 -5.93 -21.65
CA ASN A 251 0.98 -6.86 -22.78
C ASN A 251 -0.48 -7.28 -23.09
N GLY A 252 -1.45 -6.70 -22.38
CA GLY A 252 -2.88 -6.94 -22.58
C GLY A 252 -3.37 -8.25 -21.96
N ARG A 253 -2.59 -8.93 -21.11
CA ARG A 253 -3.08 -10.08 -20.34
C ARG A 253 -3.92 -9.60 -19.17
N ILE A 254 -5.09 -10.20 -18.97
CA ILE A 254 -6.01 -9.92 -17.86
C ILE A 254 -5.40 -10.52 -16.58
N GLU A 255 -5.08 -9.68 -15.61
CA GLU A 255 -4.58 -10.12 -14.30
C GLU A 255 -5.71 -10.22 -13.28
N GLN A 256 -6.68 -9.33 -13.36
CA GLN A 256 -7.86 -9.31 -12.50
C GLN A 256 -9.07 -8.80 -13.29
N ALA A 257 -10.27 -9.26 -12.94
CA ALA A 257 -11.52 -8.79 -13.53
C ALA A 257 -12.64 -8.80 -12.47
N SER A 258 -13.58 -7.86 -12.58
CA SER A 258 -14.78 -7.85 -11.75
C SER A 258 -15.78 -8.91 -12.17
N THR A 259 -16.63 -9.34 -11.23
CA THR A 259 -17.79 -10.21 -11.48
C THR A 259 -18.70 -9.66 -12.58
N ALA A 260 -18.83 -8.33 -12.67
CA ALA A 260 -19.63 -7.65 -13.69
C ALA A 260 -19.07 -7.86 -15.11
N VAL A 261 -17.75 -8.00 -15.30
CA VAL A 261 -17.16 -8.38 -16.61
C VAL A 261 -17.54 -9.80 -16.99
N SER A 262 -17.55 -10.73 -16.02
CA SER A 262 -17.97 -12.11 -16.26
C SER A 262 -19.42 -12.17 -16.74
N GLY A 263 -20.32 -11.40 -16.12
CA GLY A 263 -21.70 -11.27 -16.57
C GLY A 263 -21.83 -10.61 -17.95
N LEU A 264 -21.02 -9.58 -18.23
CA LEU A 264 -21.00 -8.87 -19.52
C LEU A 264 -20.57 -9.78 -20.68
N LEU A 265 -19.49 -10.55 -20.49
CA LEU A 265 -18.90 -11.41 -21.52
C LEU A 265 -19.47 -12.83 -21.52
N ARG A 266 -20.25 -13.19 -20.50
CA ARG A 266 -20.79 -14.54 -20.28
C ARG A 266 -19.70 -15.61 -20.24
N THR A 267 -18.56 -15.25 -19.67
CA THR A 267 -17.37 -16.10 -19.53
C THR A 267 -16.98 -16.11 -18.06
N PRO A 268 -16.72 -17.28 -17.44
CA PRO A 268 -16.35 -17.34 -16.04
C PRO A 268 -15.00 -16.64 -15.81
N LEU A 269 -14.79 -16.10 -14.60
CA LEU A 269 -13.56 -15.37 -14.27
C LEU A 269 -12.29 -16.21 -14.46
N SER A 270 -12.35 -17.52 -14.21
CA SER A 270 -11.25 -18.47 -14.44
C SER A 270 -10.76 -18.47 -15.89
N ASP A 271 -11.67 -18.26 -16.83
CA ASP A 271 -11.41 -18.31 -18.27
C ASP A 271 -11.12 -16.90 -18.83
N LEU A 272 -11.28 -15.86 -18.02
CA LEU A 272 -10.89 -14.50 -18.35
C LEU A 272 -9.50 -14.17 -17.82
N VAL A 273 -9.23 -14.49 -16.55
CA VAL A 273 -7.93 -14.23 -15.92
C VAL A 273 -6.84 -15.05 -16.63
N GLY A 274 -5.73 -14.41 -16.94
CA GLY A 274 -4.64 -14.98 -17.73
C GLY A 274 -4.83 -14.93 -19.25
N HIS A 275 -6.03 -14.65 -19.75
CA HIS A 275 -6.27 -14.52 -21.19
C HIS A 275 -5.90 -13.13 -21.72
N ARG A 276 -5.70 -13.02 -23.03
CA ARG A 276 -5.37 -11.74 -23.66
C ARG A 276 -6.65 -10.98 -23.98
N ALA A 277 -6.77 -9.74 -23.48
CA ALA A 277 -7.97 -8.93 -23.65
C ALA A 277 -8.35 -8.68 -25.11
N HIS A 278 -7.39 -8.70 -26.05
CA HIS A 278 -7.70 -8.51 -27.47
C HIS A 278 -8.55 -9.63 -28.08
N THR A 279 -8.56 -10.84 -27.48
CA THR A 279 -9.39 -11.96 -27.97
C THR A 279 -10.87 -11.74 -27.67
N LEU A 280 -11.17 -10.78 -26.81
CA LEU A 280 -12.53 -10.36 -26.45
C LEU A 280 -13.04 -9.25 -27.39
N LEU A 281 -12.20 -8.73 -28.29
CA LEU A 281 -12.59 -7.73 -29.27
C LEU A 281 -13.17 -8.39 -30.51
N ALA A 282 -14.14 -7.74 -31.14
CA ALA A 282 -14.67 -8.20 -32.41
C ALA A 282 -13.57 -8.18 -33.50
N PRO A 283 -13.56 -9.20 -34.38
CA PRO A 283 -12.59 -9.25 -35.46
C PRO A 283 -12.91 -8.22 -36.55
N ALA A 284 -11.90 -7.90 -37.36
CA ALA A 284 -12.10 -7.15 -38.59
C ALA A 284 -13.00 -7.95 -39.56
N PRO A 285 -13.81 -7.29 -40.40
CA PRO A 285 -13.91 -5.84 -40.57
C PRO A 285 -14.99 -5.17 -39.69
N ALA A 286 -15.63 -5.91 -38.78
CA ALA A 286 -16.69 -5.40 -37.91
C ALA A 286 -16.20 -4.36 -36.88
N TYR A 287 -14.90 -4.38 -36.55
CA TYR A 287 -14.26 -3.44 -35.64
C TYR A 287 -12.85 -3.09 -36.10
N ASP A 288 -12.51 -1.80 -36.04
CA ASP A 288 -11.16 -1.28 -36.26
C ASP A 288 -10.45 -1.07 -34.90
N PRO A 289 -9.44 -1.88 -34.55
CA PRO A 289 -8.72 -1.78 -33.29
C PRO A 289 -7.67 -0.66 -33.27
N GLY A 290 -7.45 0.07 -34.38
CA GLY A 290 -6.41 1.09 -34.52
C GLY A 290 -6.48 2.19 -33.44
N PRO A 291 -7.63 2.86 -33.24
CA PRO A 291 -7.78 3.88 -32.20
C PRO A 291 -7.50 3.35 -30.79
N LEU A 292 -7.92 2.13 -30.49
CA LEU A 292 -7.66 1.48 -29.19
C LEU A 292 -6.17 1.17 -29.02
N HIS A 293 -5.48 0.68 -30.05
CA HIS A 293 -4.03 0.44 -30.00
C HIS A 293 -3.23 1.71 -29.78
N LEU A 294 -3.61 2.82 -30.41
CA LEU A 294 -2.96 4.12 -30.22
C LEU A 294 -3.15 4.66 -28.79
N ALA A 295 -4.37 4.55 -28.26
CA ALA A 295 -4.68 4.89 -26.87
C ALA A 295 -3.87 4.02 -25.89
N TRP A 296 -3.82 2.71 -26.13
CA TRP A 296 -3.06 1.74 -25.34
C TRP A 296 -1.56 2.08 -25.32
N LYS A 297 -0.95 2.30 -26.50
CA LYS A 297 0.46 2.66 -26.62
C LYS A 297 0.77 3.93 -25.82
N SER A 298 -0.09 4.94 -25.91
CA SER A 298 0.08 6.21 -25.20
C SER A 298 0.04 6.06 -23.68
N LEU A 299 -0.79 5.15 -23.15
CA LEU A 299 -0.82 4.79 -21.73
C LEU A 299 0.41 4.01 -21.28
N VAL A 300 0.81 2.99 -22.05
CA VAL A 300 1.99 2.16 -21.73
C VAL A 300 3.26 3.01 -21.66
N THR A 301 3.43 3.94 -22.61
CA THR A 301 4.56 4.89 -22.62
C THR A 301 4.36 6.07 -21.66
N ARG A 302 3.30 6.09 -20.85
CA ARG A 302 2.91 7.19 -19.94
C ARG A 302 2.89 8.59 -20.58
N ARG A 303 2.63 8.69 -21.89
CA ARG A 303 2.36 9.98 -22.54
C ARG A 303 1.06 10.59 -22.02
N VAL A 304 0.11 9.72 -21.68
CA VAL A 304 -1.12 10.06 -20.96
C VAL A 304 -1.29 9.09 -19.79
N ARG A 305 -1.89 9.56 -18.69
CA ARG A 305 -2.24 8.69 -17.54
C ARG A 305 -3.62 8.07 -17.64
N ARG A 306 -4.52 8.72 -18.38
CA ARG A 306 -5.91 8.27 -18.60
C ARG A 306 -6.37 8.64 -20.00
N THR A 307 -7.27 7.85 -20.55
CA THR A 307 -7.91 8.11 -21.85
C THR A 307 -9.26 7.41 -21.92
N GLU A 308 -10.16 7.95 -22.71
CA GLU A 308 -11.44 7.30 -23.03
C GLU A 308 -11.43 6.87 -24.50
N THR A 309 -11.92 5.66 -24.74
CA THR A 309 -11.98 5.09 -26.09
C THR A 309 -13.17 4.13 -26.20
N PHE A 310 -13.42 3.61 -27.39
CA PHE A 310 -14.47 2.65 -27.65
C PHE A 310 -13.91 1.31 -28.11
N ALA A 311 -14.59 0.24 -27.72
CA ALA A 311 -14.32 -1.11 -28.19
C ALA A 311 -15.63 -1.82 -28.54
N LEU A 312 -15.56 -2.79 -29.45
CA LEU A 312 -16.63 -3.75 -29.69
C LEU A 312 -16.23 -5.06 -29.02
N LEU A 313 -16.81 -5.37 -27.87
CA LEU A 313 -16.55 -6.62 -27.15
C LEU A 313 -17.44 -7.73 -27.69
N VAL A 314 -16.95 -8.95 -27.72
CA VAL A 314 -17.69 -10.15 -28.12
C VAL A 314 -17.83 -11.08 -26.93
N ASP A 315 -19.06 -11.51 -26.65
CA ASP A 315 -19.35 -12.48 -25.58
C ASP A 315 -19.09 -13.93 -26.04
N ALA A 316 -19.17 -14.88 -25.10
CA ALA A 316 -18.97 -16.31 -25.40
C ALA A 316 -19.95 -16.90 -26.44
N ARG A 317 -21.04 -16.20 -26.77
CA ARG A 317 -22.02 -16.60 -27.80
C ARG A 317 -21.79 -15.90 -29.14
N GLY A 318 -20.73 -15.10 -29.27
CA GLY A 318 -20.43 -14.35 -30.49
C GLY A 318 -21.21 -13.04 -30.63
N ARG A 319 -21.91 -12.58 -29.58
CA ARG A 319 -22.66 -11.31 -29.64
C ARG A 319 -21.76 -10.13 -29.35
N GLY A 320 -21.84 -9.12 -30.20
CA GLY A 320 -21.13 -7.86 -30.07
C GLY A 320 -21.84 -6.89 -29.12
N ARG A 321 -21.07 -6.22 -28.26
CA ARG A 321 -21.49 -5.01 -27.52
C ARG A 321 -20.47 -3.90 -27.69
N ARG A 322 -20.93 -2.76 -28.19
CA ARG A 322 -20.11 -1.55 -28.21
C ARG A 322 -20.02 -1.00 -26.79
N VAL A 323 -18.81 -0.80 -26.30
CA VAL A 323 -18.53 -0.32 -24.94
C VAL A 323 -17.66 0.94 -24.98
N ARG A 324 -17.93 1.87 -24.07
CA ARG A 324 -17.01 2.97 -23.77
C ARG A 324 -16.08 2.52 -22.65
N LEU A 325 -14.78 2.58 -22.92
CA LEU A 325 -13.72 2.20 -22.00
C LEU A 325 -13.05 3.46 -21.46
N HIS A 326 -12.97 3.57 -20.14
CA HIS A 326 -12.04 4.45 -19.46
C HIS A 326 -10.81 3.63 -19.10
N LEU A 327 -9.67 4.00 -19.66
CA LEU A 327 -8.40 3.31 -19.48
C LEU A 327 -7.44 4.19 -18.68
N THR A 328 -6.89 3.65 -17.58
CA THR A 328 -5.99 4.37 -16.67
C THR A 328 -4.72 3.57 -16.43
N SER A 329 -3.54 4.21 -16.53
CA SER A 329 -2.27 3.56 -16.20
C SER A 329 -2.12 3.40 -14.68
N VAL A 330 -1.78 2.19 -14.21
CA VAL A 330 -1.58 1.86 -12.80
C VAL A 330 -0.14 1.35 -12.58
N GLY A 331 0.53 1.87 -11.55
CA GLY A 331 1.90 1.50 -11.19
C GLY A 331 2.96 1.95 -12.21
N GLY A 332 4.23 1.92 -11.80
CA GLY A 332 5.37 2.18 -12.68
C GLY A 332 6.55 2.86 -11.97
N THR A 333 7.75 2.32 -12.17
CA THR A 333 9.04 2.97 -11.92
C THR A 333 9.51 3.64 -13.22
N ALA A 334 10.04 4.87 -13.11
CA ALA A 334 10.72 5.60 -14.21
C ALA A 334 10.07 5.51 -15.61
N GLY A 335 8.94 6.21 -15.82
CA GLY A 335 8.47 6.58 -17.17
C GLY A 335 7.62 5.55 -17.94
N ARG A 336 7.38 4.34 -17.44
CA ARG A 336 6.46 3.37 -18.05
C ARG A 336 5.39 2.88 -17.07
N ALA A 337 4.21 2.58 -17.58
CA ALA A 337 3.17 1.91 -16.79
C ALA A 337 3.51 0.42 -16.65
N THR A 338 3.15 -0.19 -15.52
CA THR A 338 3.25 -1.66 -15.36
C THR A 338 1.93 -2.36 -15.64
N LYS A 339 0.81 -1.66 -15.38
CA LYS A 339 -0.55 -2.17 -15.58
C LYS A 339 -1.47 -1.09 -16.13
N ILE A 340 -2.59 -1.50 -16.70
CA ILE A 340 -3.66 -0.65 -17.20
C ILE A 340 -4.97 -1.14 -16.60
N TRP A 341 -5.68 -0.24 -15.93
CA TRP A 341 -7.03 -0.48 -15.44
C TRP A 341 -8.02 -0.06 -16.51
N ALA A 342 -8.90 -0.98 -16.91
CA ALA A 342 -9.94 -0.75 -17.90
C ALA A 342 -11.30 -0.81 -17.23
N VAL A 343 -12.11 0.24 -17.36
CA VAL A 343 -13.49 0.30 -16.84
C VAL A 343 -14.44 0.54 -17.99
N VAL A 344 -15.49 -0.26 -18.06
CA VAL A 344 -16.61 -0.04 -18.98
C VAL A 344 -17.57 0.96 -18.34
N THR A 345 -17.66 2.18 -18.87
CA THR A 345 -18.51 3.25 -18.32
C THR A 345 -19.86 3.37 -19.00
N GLN A 346 -19.97 2.93 -20.26
CA GLN A 346 -21.23 2.85 -21.00
C GLN A 346 -21.24 1.62 -21.90
N GLN A 347 -22.42 1.05 -22.08
CA GLN A 347 -22.64 -0.16 -22.88
C GLN A 347 -23.82 0.05 -23.82
N GLY A 348 -23.61 -0.25 -25.09
CA GLY A 348 -24.69 -0.49 -26.03
C GLY A 348 -25.39 -1.82 -25.74
N LEU A 349 -26.55 -2.02 -26.36
CA LEU A 349 -27.30 -3.27 -26.28
C LEU A 349 -26.52 -4.41 -26.99
N ALA A 350 -26.72 -5.66 -26.54
CA ALA A 350 -26.10 -6.83 -27.17
C ALA A 350 -26.78 -7.17 -28.48
N HIS A 351 -26.01 -7.40 -29.53
CA HIS A 351 -26.53 -7.78 -30.85
C HIS A 351 -25.61 -8.73 -31.57
N ASP A 352 -26.13 -9.35 -32.61
CA ASP A 352 -25.31 -10.13 -33.53
C ASP A 352 -24.36 -9.18 -34.29
N VAL A 353 -23.12 -9.62 -34.44
CA VAL A 353 -22.10 -8.86 -35.19
C VAL A 353 -22.55 -8.80 -36.65
N HIS A 354 -22.86 -7.59 -37.12
CA HIS A 354 -23.23 -7.37 -38.51
C HIS A 354 -22.00 -6.96 -39.33
N PRO A 355 -21.99 -7.22 -40.65
CA PRO A 355 -20.96 -6.71 -41.55
C PRO A 355 -20.90 -5.17 -41.45
N PRO A 356 -19.70 -4.56 -41.53
CA PRO A 356 -19.55 -3.11 -41.45
C PRO A 356 -20.35 -2.42 -42.56
N LEU A 357 -21.11 -1.39 -42.17
CA LEU A 357 -21.82 -0.54 -43.12
C LEU A 357 -20.83 0.37 -43.85
N THR A 358 -21.10 0.62 -45.13
CA THR A 358 -20.30 1.58 -45.90
C THR A 358 -20.54 3.01 -45.41
N PRO A 359 -19.60 3.95 -45.64
CA PRO A 359 -19.80 5.36 -45.28
C PRO A 359 -21.07 5.97 -45.90
N ALA A 360 -21.44 5.54 -47.12
CA ALA A 360 -22.67 5.95 -47.78
C ALA A 360 -23.92 5.44 -47.04
N GLN A 361 -23.92 4.18 -46.61
CA GLN A 361 -25.01 3.61 -45.83
C GLN A 361 -25.19 4.31 -44.48
N LEU A 362 -24.09 4.65 -43.78
CA LEU A 362 -24.15 5.40 -42.52
C LEU A 362 -24.71 6.82 -42.70
N ARG A 363 -24.34 7.51 -43.79
CA ARG A 363 -24.89 8.84 -44.12
C ARG A 363 -26.39 8.77 -44.44
N ILE A 364 -26.81 7.77 -45.21
CA ILE A 364 -28.24 7.51 -45.49
C ILE A 364 -29.00 7.29 -44.18
N LEU A 365 -28.45 6.47 -43.27
CA LEU A 365 -29.04 6.16 -41.96
C LEU A 365 -29.19 7.41 -41.08
N ALA A 366 -28.19 8.29 -41.08
CA ALA A 366 -28.21 9.54 -40.31
C ALA A 366 -29.28 10.52 -40.82
N LEU A 367 -29.35 10.76 -42.14
CA LEU A 367 -30.38 11.61 -42.74
C LEU A 367 -31.79 11.01 -42.58
N LEU A 368 -31.90 9.68 -42.65
CA LEU A 368 -33.16 8.98 -42.39
C LEU A 368 -33.66 9.21 -40.96
N ALA A 369 -32.75 9.20 -39.98
CA ALA A 369 -33.02 9.42 -38.57
C ALA A 369 -33.31 10.90 -38.24
N GLU A 370 -32.73 11.83 -39.01
CA GLU A 370 -33.05 13.27 -38.94
C GLU A 370 -34.50 13.55 -39.39
N GLY A 371 -35.07 12.65 -40.21
CA GLY A 371 -36.43 12.74 -40.71
C GLY A 371 -36.53 12.99 -42.22
N SER A 372 -35.41 13.06 -42.93
CA SER A 372 -35.40 13.35 -44.37
C SER A 372 -36.14 12.30 -45.20
N THR A 373 -36.89 12.73 -46.21
CA THR A 373 -37.53 11.85 -47.20
C THR A 373 -36.50 11.22 -48.14
N ASN A 374 -36.85 10.13 -48.82
CA ASN A 374 -35.90 9.46 -49.72
C ASN A 374 -35.44 10.40 -50.86
N SER A 375 -36.28 11.33 -51.30
CA SER A 375 -35.93 12.37 -52.28
C SER A 375 -34.94 13.39 -51.73
N GLU A 376 -35.09 13.82 -50.49
CA GLU A 376 -34.15 14.73 -49.81
C GLU A 376 -32.81 14.05 -49.56
N ILE A 377 -32.81 12.79 -49.12
CA ILE A 377 -31.60 11.98 -48.96
C ILE A 377 -30.86 11.83 -50.30
N ALA A 378 -31.61 11.50 -51.37
CA ALA A 378 -31.07 11.37 -52.72
C ALA A 378 -30.41 12.67 -53.19
N THR A 379 -31.07 13.80 -52.97
CA THR A 379 -30.55 15.14 -53.32
C THR A 379 -29.30 15.49 -52.51
N SER A 380 -29.33 15.29 -51.19
CA SER A 380 -28.23 15.59 -50.27
C SER A 380 -26.97 14.77 -50.58
N LEU A 381 -27.13 13.51 -50.94
CA LEU A 381 -26.00 12.60 -51.24
C LEU A 381 -25.64 12.53 -52.72
N ARG A 382 -26.31 13.29 -53.59
CA ARG A 382 -26.16 13.24 -55.06
C ARG A 382 -26.33 11.83 -55.63
N LEU A 383 -27.33 11.11 -55.13
CA LEU A 383 -27.70 9.76 -55.56
C LEU A 383 -29.08 9.78 -56.24
N SER A 384 -29.41 8.73 -57.00
CA SER A 384 -30.78 8.56 -57.49
C SER A 384 -31.71 8.10 -56.35
N ARG A 385 -33.00 8.43 -56.43
CA ARG A 385 -34.00 7.93 -55.48
C ARG A 385 -34.03 6.40 -55.41
N GLN A 386 -33.92 5.73 -56.55
CA GLN A 386 -33.87 4.26 -56.64
C GLN A 386 -32.64 3.68 -55.92
N THR A 387 -31.49 4.38 -55.98
CA THR A 387 -30.27 4.00 -55.25
C THR A 387 -30.47 4.10 -53.74
N VAL A 388 -31.15 5.16 -53.26
CA VAL A 388 -31.48 5.32 -51.83
C VAL A 388 -32.45 4.23 -51.38
N ASP A 389 -33.49 3.94 -52.17
CA ASP A 389 -34.48 2.88 -51.86
C ASP A 389 -33.81 1.49 -51.78
N TYR A 390 -32.87 1.21 -52.69
CA TYR A 390 -32.04 0.01 -52.65
C TYR A 390 -31.20 -0.08 -51.37
N HIS A 391 -30.49 1.01 -51.02
CA HIS A 391 -29.68 1.03 -49.79
C HIS A 391 -30.53 0.89 -48.53
N LEU A 392 -31.72 1.51 -48.47
CA LEU A 392 -32.64 1.40 -47.34
C LEU A 392 -33.21 -0.02 -47.20
N SER A 393 -33.53 -0.69 -48.32
CA SER A 393 -33.98 -2.08 -48.30
C SER A 393 -32.87 -3.01 -47.80
N ARG A 394 -31.65 -2.85 -48.36
CA ARG A 394 -30.49 -3.61 -47.88
C ARG A 394 -30.15 -3.35 -46.42
N LEU A 395 -30.31 -2.12 -45.94
CA LEU A 395 -30.12 -1.75 -44.54
C LEU A 395 -31.16 -2.40 -43.62
N ARG A 396 -32.41 -2.51 -44.07
CA ARG A 396 -33.47 -3.23 -43.35
C ARG A 396 -33.16 -4.71 -43.23
N ASP A 397 -32.65 -5.33 -44.29
CA ASP A 397 -32.26 -6.75 -44.25
C ASP A 397 -31.02 -6.96 -43.36
N LEU A 398 -29.98 -6.13 -43.55
CA LEU A 398 -28.73 -6.23 -42.79
C LEU A 398 -28.92 -6.00 -41.29
N LEU A 399 -29.82 -5.08 -40.93
CA LEU A 399 -30.09 -4.73 -39.54
C LEU A 399 -31.33 -5.44 -39.00
N ASP A 400 -31.95 -6.36 -39.75
CA ASP A 400 -33.17 -7.10 -39.39
C ASP A 400 -34.27 -6.15 -38.83
N ALA A 401 -34.60 -5.15 -39.64
CA ALA A 401 -35.54 -4.09 -39.31
C ALA A 401 -36.74 -4.09 -40.27
N ALA A 402 -37.88 -4.56 -39.79
CA ALA A 402 -39.10 -4.68 -40.59
C ALA A 402 -39.69 -3.33 -41.04
N THR A 403 -39.40 -2.21 -40.35
CA THR A 403 -39.97 -0.89 -40.67
C THR A 403 -38.91 0.21 -40.60
N ARG A 404 -39.20 1.37 -41.19
CA ARG A 404 -38.32 2.54 -41.12
C ARG A 404 -38.08 3.03 -39.67
N PRO A 405 -39.10 3.14 -38.79
CA PRO A 405 -38.87 3.43 -37.38
C PRO A 405 -38.03 2.36 -36.68
N ALA A 406 -38.26 1.07 -36.98
CA ALA A 406 -37.43 -0.02 -36.44
C ALA A 406 -35.98 0.07 -36.91
N LEU A 407 -35.73 0.50 -38.14
CA LEU A 407 -34.39 0.71 -38.69
C LEU A 407 -33.66 1.82 -37.94
N VAL A 408 -34.32 2.96 -37.70
CA VAL A 408 -33.75 4.07 -36.92
C VAL A 408 -33.53 3.67 -35.47
N ALA A 409 -34.51 3.00 -34.84
CA ALA A 409 -34.37 2.51 -33.47
C ALA A 409 -33.19 1.53 -33.35
N ARG A 410 -33.10 0.54 -34.24
CA ARG A 410 -31.96 -0.40 -34.28
C ARG A 410 -30.64 0.31 -34.55
N ALA A 411 -30.60 1.35 -35.39
CA ALA A 411 -29.39 2.12 -35.64
C ALA A 411 -28.80 2.76 -34.36
N TYR A 412 -29.64 3.35 -33.51
CA TYR A 412 -29.21 3.88 -32.21
C TYR A 412 -28.83 2.78 -31.23
N VAL A 413 -29.66 1.74 -31.18
CA VAL A 413 -29.50 0.58 -30.29
C VAL A 413 -28.21 -0.20 -30.59
N LEU A 414 -27.83 -0.32 -31.86
CA LEU A 414 -26.57 -0.93 -32.34
C LEU A 414 -25.36 0.00 -32.23
N GLY A 415 -25.55 1.27 -31.83
CA GLY A 415 -24.48 2.26 -31.75
C GLY A 415 -23.88 2.61 -33.11
N LEU A 416 -24.68 2.54 -34.18
CA LEU A 416 -24.34 3.06 -35.51
C LEU A 416 -24.54 4.58 -35.57
N LEU A 417 -25.54 5.09 -34.84
CA LEU A 417 -25.78 6.52 -34.62
C LEU A 417 -25.47 6.92 -33.18
N ALA A 418 -24.99 8.14 -32.98
CA ALA A 418 -24.66 8.68 -31.66
C ALA A 418 -25.93 9.16 -30.92
N PRO A 419 -26.28 8.59 -29.74
CA PRO A 419 -27.54 8.84 -29.05
C PRO A 419 -27.66 10.23 -28.38
N HIS A 420 -26.57 10.98 -28.28
CA HIS A 420 -26.52 12.28 -27.59
C HIS A 420 -26.17 13.45 -28.52
N THR A 421 -26.37 13.29 -29.83
CA THR A 421 -26.06 14.33 -30.82
C THR A 421 -27.25 14.60 -31.73
N TRP A 422 -27.61 15.87 -31.90
CA TRP A 422 -28.61 16.34 -32.86
C TRP A 422 -28.01 17.44 -33.76
N PRO A 423 -28.17 17.40 -35.09
CA PRO A 423 -28.80 16.33 -35.88
C PRO A 423 -28.07 14.98 -35.74
N PRO A 424 -28.74 13.83 -36.00
CA PRO A 424 -28.16 12.51 -35.85
C PRO A 424 -26.85 12.34 -36.64
N ARG A 425 -25.81 11.77 -36.00
CA ARG A 425 -24.51 11.53 -36.64
C ARG A 425 -24.08 10.07 -36.47
N PRO A 426 -23.30 9.52 -37.43
CA PRO A 426 -22.65 8.24 -37.24
C PRO A 426 -21.77 8.24 -35.98
N ALA A 427 -21.81 7.17 -35.20
CA ALA A 427 -21.01 7.03 -33.96
C ALA A 427 -19.51 6.79 -34.23
N THR A 428 -19.13 6.57 -35.48
CA THR A 428 -17.75 6.45 -35.95
C THR A 428 -17.51 7.56 -36.96
N PRO A 429 -16.46 8.40 -36.82
CA PRO A 429 -16.14 9.37 -37.86
C PRO A 429 -15.84 8.61 -39.17
N PRO A 430 -16.34 9.07 -40.34
CA PRO A 430 -15.93 8.47 -41.59
C PRO A 430 -14.42 8.62 -41.72
N HIS A 431 -13.71 7.52 -41.94
CA HIS A 431 -12.32 7.54 -42.43
C HIS A 431 -12.30 8.46 -43.66
N THR A 432 -11.71 9.65 -43.53
CA THR A 432 -11.28 10.44 -44.68
C THR A 432 -10.11 9.69 -45.29
N PRO A 433 -10.21 9.14 -46.51
CA PRO A 433 -8.99 8.79 -47.24
C PRO A 433 -8.25 10.09 -47.48
N GLU A 434 -6.98 10.12 -47.07
CA GLU A 434 -6.06 11.21 -47.39
C GLU A 434 -6.12 11.48 -48.90
N ALA A 435 -6.46 12.71 -49.27
CA ALA A 435 -6.24 13.21 -50.61
C ALA A 435 -4.72 13.31 -50.81
N GLY A 436 -4.23 12.70 -51.88
CA GLY A 436 -2.82 12.69 -52.26
C GLY A 436 -2.28 14.02 -52.75
#